data_AF-A0A560W6E1-F1
#
_entry.id   AF-A0A560W6E1-F1
#
_cell.length_a   1.000
_cell.length_b   1.000
_cell.length_c   1.000
_cell.angle_alpha   90.00
_cell.angle_beta   90.00
_cell.angle_gamma   90.00
#
_symmetry.space_group_name_H-M   'P 1'
#
loop_
_entity.id
_entity.type
_entity.pdbx_description
1 polymer ?
#
loop_
_entity_poly.entity_id
_entity_poly.type
_entity_poly.pdbx_seq_one_letter_code
_entity_poly.pdbx_strand_id
1 'polypeptide(L)'
;MLELPGSVRVALWATRCLAGDLPVEQVAPRALPDVDHVAGLVPALSLWRDLGESAVLVALGGSGGLSGVPRCSPQALAAVAEAGECLVVPGVGGLLVPEHSTFGSSGRRVDWTPFDADPVPVHRVEMLSLSHLERSLQTLLTEAMADLEAAGG
;
A
#
# COMPACT_ATOMS: atom_id res chain seq x y z
N MET A 1 -10.89 -17.86 6.33
CA MET A 1 -11.07 -16.42 6.11
C MET A 1 -9.72 -15.91 5.61
N LEU A 2 -9.66 -15.31 4.42
CA LEU A 2 -8.39 -14.73 3.93
C LEU A 2 -8.12 -13.47 4.75
N GLU A 3 -7.22 -13.55 5.73
CA GLU A 3 -6.77 -12.35 6.44
C GLU A 3 -5.90 -11.52 5.51
N LEU A 4 -6.26 -10.24 5.35
CA LEU A 4 -5.47 -9.29 4.58
C LEU A 4 -4.10 -9.08 5.25
N PRO A 5 -3.00 -8.92 4.49
CA PRO A 5 -1.69 -8.56 5.04
C PRO A 5 -1.76 -7.31 5.92
N GLY A 6 -0.91 -7.24 6.94
CA GLY A 6 -0.89 -6.12 7.90
C GLY A 6 -0.71 -4.77 7.22
N SER A 7 0.23 -4.68 6.26
CA SER A 7 0.44 -3.51 5.41
C SER A 7 -0.82 -3.04 4.68
N VAL A 8 -1.59 -3.96 4.09
CA VAL A 8 -2.86 -3.66 3.40
C VAL A 8 -3.87 -3.05 4.37
N ARG A 9 -4.00 -3.62 5.57
CA ARG A 9 -4.90 -3.08 6.61
C ARG A 9 -4.46 -1.71 7.07
N VAL A 10 -3.15 -1.48 7.22
CA VAL A 10 -2.59 -0.16 7.57
C VAL A 10 -2.89 0.85 6.47
N ALA A 11 -2.67 0.52 5.20
CA ALA A 11 -2.96 1.41 4.06
C ALA A 11 -4.43 1.87 4.03
N LEU A 12 -5.38 0.96 4.29
CA LEU A 12 -6.81 1.28 4.34
C LEU A 12 -7.14 2.27 5.46
N TRP A 13 -6.69 1.99 6.69
CA TRP A 13 -6.95 2.86 7.83
C TRP A 13 -6.20 4.19 7.75
N ALA A 14 -4.97 4.17 7.24
CA ALA A 14 -4.17 5.36 7.01
C ALA A 14 -4.81 6.27 5.96
N THR A 15 -5.33 5.73 4.85
CA THR A 15 -6.07 6.50 3.84
C THR A 15 -7.29 7.19 4.45
N ARG A 16 -8.05 6.48 5.29
CA ARG A 16 -9.18 7.07 6.01
C ARG A 16 -8.76 8.18 6.99
N CYS A 17 -7.61 8.00 7.65
CA CYS A 17 -7.00 9.02 8.50
C CYS A 17 -6.59 10.27 7.70
N LEU A 18 -5.97 10.09 6.53
CA LEU A 18 -5.57 11.18 5.65
C LEU A 18 -6.78 11.96 5.09
N ALA A 19 -7.91 11.28 4.89
CA ALA A 19 -9.19 11.92 4.54
C ALA A 19 -9.82 12.74 5.70
N GLY A 20 -9.24 12.69 6.92
CA GLY A 20 -9.73 13.43 8.09
C GLY A 20 -10.80 12.71 8.91
N ASP A 21 -11.16 11.47 8.56
CA ASP A 21 -12.22 10.70 9.22
C ASP A 21 -11.77 10.03 10.53
N LEU A 22 -10.47 10.01 10.80
CA LEU A 22 -9.88 9.28 11.92
C LEU A 22 -8.59 9.99 12.40
N PRO A 23 -8.35 10.09 13.72
CA PRO A 23 -7.05 10.55 14.23
C PRO A 23 -5.94 9.51 13.97
N VAL A 24 -4.70 9.98 13.79
CA VAL A 24 -3.55 9.17 13.35
C VAL A 24 -3.23 8.06 14.36
N GLU A 25 -3.41 8.33 15.64
CA GLU A 25 -3.13 7.41 16.75
C GLU A 25 -4.05 6.18 16.74
N GLN A 26 -5.19 6.26 16.04
CA GLN A 26 -6.15 5.16 15.94
C GLN A 26 -5.87 4.22 14.76
N VAL A 27 -4.92 4.56 13.88
CA VAL A 27 -4.58 3.71 12.72
C VAL A 27 -3.96 2.39 13.16
N ALA A 28 -2.92 2.43 14.00
CA ALA A 28 -2.22 1.21 14.43
C ALA A 28 -3.11 0.23 15.21
N PRO A 29 -3.87 0.64 16.25
CA PRO A 29 -4.73 -0.29 17.01
C PRO A 29 -5.83 -0.94 16.16
N ARG A 30 -6.30 -0.27 15.10
CA ARG A 30 -7.35 -0.79 14.22
C ARG A 30 -6.80 -1.67 13.09
N ALA A 31 -5.61 -1.35 12.59
CA ALA A 31 -5.00 -2.09 11.50
C ALA A 31 -4.25 -3.33 11.99
N LEU A 32 -3.64 -3.28 13.17
CA LEU A 32 -2.75 -4.30 13.70
C LEU A 32 -3.17 -4.71 15.13
N PRO A 33 -4.38 -5.24 15.33
CA PRO A 33 -4.85 -5.64 16.66
C PRO A 33 -4.05 -6.82 17.25
N ASP A 34 -3.31 -7.55 16.39
CA ASP A 34 -2.45 -8.68 16.73
C ASP A 34 -0.99 -8.28 17.03
N VAL A 35 -0.67 -6.99 16.99
CA VAL A 35 0.68 -6.46 17.22
C VAL A 35 0.71 -5.68 18.54
N ASP A 36 1.58 -6.07 19.45
CA ASP A 36 1.70 -5.46 20.77
C ASP A 36 2.40 -4.09 20.73
N HIS A 37 3.30 -3.89 19.77
CA HIS A 37 4.05 -2.65 19.66
C HIS A 37 4.26 -2.21 18.20
N VAL A 38 3.92 -0.96 17.91
CA VAL A 38 4.14 -0.33 16.61
C VAL A 38 4.94 0.94 16.79
N ALA A 39 6.05 1.09 16.08
CA ALA A 39 6.88 2.30 16.09
C ALA A 39 7.05 2.89 14.68
N GLY A 40 7.35 4.20 14.60
CA GLY A 40 7.61 4.91 13.34
C GLY A 40 6.38 5.27 12.50
N LEU A 41 5.27 4.53 12.63
CA LEU A 41 4.07 4.75 11.82
C LEU A 41 3.38 6.10 12.09
N VAL A 42 3.09 6.41 13.34
CA VAL A 42 2.32 7.62 13.72
C VAL A 42 3.03 8.91 13.32
N PRO A 43 4.34 9.10 13.59
CA PRO A 43 5.06 10.29 13.14
C PRO A 43 5.03 10.46 11.61
N ALA A 44 5.22 9.37 10.86
CA ALA A 44 5.23 9.41 9.40
C ALA A 44 3.84 9.76 8.82
N LEU A 45 2.78 9.14 9.33
CA LEU A 45 1.41 9.46 8.89
C LEU A 45 1.00 10.89 9.26
N SER A 46 1.43 11.39 10.42
CA SER A 46 1.20 12.78 10.82
C SER A 46 1.86 13.75 9.85
N LEU A 47 3.13 13.48 9.49
CA LEU A 47 3.85 14.27 8.50
C LEU A 47 3.15 14.27 7.14
N TRP A 48 2.76 13.10 6.62
CA TRP A 48 2.09 13.01 5.32
C TRP A 48 0.73 13.72 5.30
N ARG A 49 -0.05 13.61 6.37
CA ARG A 49 -1.28 14.38 6.54
C ARG A 49 -1.01 15.88 6.50
N ASP A 50 0.00 16.34 7.23
CA ASP A 50 0.33 17.77 7.30
C ASP A 50 0.86 18.31 5.96
N LEU A 51 1.43 17.43 5.12
CA LEU A 51 1.82 17.72 3.73
C LEU A 51 0.65 17.66 2.73
N GLY A 52 -0.55 17.29 3.16
CA GLY A 52 -1.75 17.27 2.32
C GLY A 52 -1.96 15.99 1.52
N GLU A 53 -1.31 14.88 1.91
CA GLU A 53 -1.60 13.58 1.31
C GLU A 53 -3.03 13.14 1.60
N SER A 54 -3.63 12.43 0.65
CA SER A 54 -5.01 11.95 0.74
C SER A 54 -5.15 10.43 0.70
N ALA A 55 -4.10 9.72 0.29
CA ALA A 55 -4.12 8.27 0.16
C ALA A 55 -2.77 7.63 0.50
N VAL A 56 -2.82 6.47 1.14
CA VAL A 56 -1.68 5.58 1.33
C VAL A 56 -1.91 4.32 0.51
N LEU A 57 -0.96 4.01 -0.37
CA LEU A 57 -0.94 2.82 -1.20
C LEU A 57 -0.03 1.77 -0.59
N VAL A 58 -0.17 0.52 -1.02
CA VAL A 58 0.69 -0.59 -0.63
C VAL A 58 1.33 -1.19 -1.88
N ALA A 59 2.64 -1.38 -1.85
CA ALA A 59 3.36 -2.16 -2.83
C ALA A 59 3.74 -3.51 -2.19
N LEU A 60 3.13 -4.58 -2.68
CA LEU A 60 3.44 -5.95 -2.24
C LEU A 60 4.52 -6.50 -3.17
N GLY A 61 5.75 -6.58 -2.66
CA GLY A 61 6.88 -7.20 -3.32
C GLY A 61 6.77 -8.72 -3.27
N GLY A 62 5.81 -9.30 -4.00
CA GLY A 62 5.72 -10.75 -4.16
C GLY A 62 6.96 -11.33 -4.85
N SER A 63 7.21 -12.63 -4.65
CA SER A 63 8.39 -13.40 -5.09
C SER A 63 9.06 -12.87 -6.37
N GLY A 64 10.10 -12.07 -6.21
CA GLY A 64 10.98 -11.58 -7.28
C GLY A 64 10.53 -10.32 -8.03
N GLY A 65 9.43 -9.67 -7.64
CA GLY A 65 8.88 -8.51 -8.35
C GLY A 65 8.75 -7.25 -7.51
N LEU A 66 9.56 -6.22 -7.81
CA LEU A 66 9.47 -4.87 -7.22
C LEU A 66 8.72 -3.87 -8.12
N SER A 67 7.94 -4.38 -9.08
CA SER A 67 7.25 -3.57 -10.11
C SER A 67 6.35 -2.47 -9.54
N GLY A 68 5.74 -2.71 -8.37
CA GLY A 68 4.87 -1.76 -7.70
C GLY A 68 5.58 -0.68 -6.87
N VAL A 69 6.90 -0.82 -6.66
CA VAL A 69 7.67 0.12 -5.82
C VAL A 69 8.05 1.33 -6.67
N PRO A 70 7.78 2.57 -6.21
CA PRO A 70 8.26 3.76 -6.89
C PRO A 70 9.79 3.79 -6.94
N ARG A 71 10.33 4.61 -7.84
CA ARG A 71 11.78 4.82 -7.89
C ARG A 71 12.22 5.38 -6.54
N CYS A 72 13.24 4.79 -5.95
CA CYS A 72 13.74 5.16 -4.64
C CYS A 72 15.24 4.89 -4.58
N SER A 73 15.87 5.24 -3.46
CA SER A 73 17.29 4.93 -3.25
C SER A 73 17.55 3.41 -3.23
N PRO A 74 18.76 2.95 -3.59
CA PRO A 74 19.11 1.53 -3.52
C PRO A 74 18.93 0.94 -2.11
N GLN A 75 19.15 1.75 -1.07
CA GLN A 75 18.94 1.35 0.33
C GLN A 75 17.46 1.09 0.63
N ALA A 76 16.57 1.99 0.17
CA ALA A 76 15.13 1.81 0.31
C ALA A 76 14.66 0.56 -0.45
N LEU A 77 15.15 0.38 -1.69
CA LEU A 77 14.78 -0.78 -2.50
C LEU A 77 15.21 -2.11 -1.86
N ALA A 78 16.40 -2.16 -1.27
CA ALA A 78 16.87 -3.34 -0.53
C ALA A 78 15.99 -3.62 0.70
N ALA A 79 15.64 -2.59 1.46
CA ALA A 79 14.73 -2.74 2.61
C ALA A 79 13.36 -3.28 2.19
N VAL A 80 12.79 -2.78 1.09
CA VAL A 80 11.52 -3.29 0.54
C VAL A 80 11.65 -4.73 0.08
N ALA A 81 12.77 -5.09 -0.55
CA ALA A 81 13.01 -6.46 -1.03
C ALA A 81 13.10 -7.47 0.12
N GLU A 82 13.72 -7.11 1.24
CA GLU A 82 13.80 -7.95 2.44
C GLU A 82 12.44 -8.05 3.15
N ALA A 83 11.71 -6.93 3.28
CA ALA A 83 10.40 -6.93 3.93
C ALA A 83 9.31 -7.60 3.07
N GLY A 84 9.45 -7.56 1.74
CA GLY A 84 8.46 -8.05 0.78
C GLY A 84 7.21 -7.15 0.66
N GLU A 85 7.17 -6.02 1.36
CA GLU A 85 6.07 -5.06 1.31
C GLU A 85 6.52 -3.66 1.73
N CYS A 86 5.82 -2.64 1.25
CA CYS A 86 5.96 -1.28 1.75
C CYS A 86 4.69 -0.44 1.53
N LEU A 87 4.55 0.61 2.33
CA LEU A 87 3.54 1.65 2.15
C LEU A 87 4.14 2.80 1.36
N VAL A 88 3.32 3.45 0.54
CA VAL A 88 3.73 4.55 -0.34
C VAL A 88 2.69 5.65 -0.32
N VAL A 89 3.12 6.91 -0.24
CA VAL A 89 2.26 8.06 -0.55
C VAL A 89 2.62 8.64 -1.93
N PRO A 90 1.63 8.80 -2.82
CA PRO A 90 1.91 9.13 -4.22
C PRO A 90 2.31 10.58 -4.45
N GLY A 91 1.77 11.54 -3.69
CA GLY A 91 1.94 12.97 -3.99
C GLY A 91 3.34 13.49 -3.71
N VAL A 92 3.84 13.26 -2.50
CA VAL A 92 5.16 13.72 -2.01
C VAL A 92 6.27 12.71 -2.23
N GLY A 93 5.95 11.44 -2.53
CA GLY A 93 6.94 10.39 -2.73
C GLY A 93 7.53 9.87 -1.41
N GLY A 94 6.68 9.53 -0.44
CA GLY A 94 7.10 8.91 0.81
C GLY A 94 6.96 7.39 0.76
N LEU A 95 7.87 6.68 1.41
CA LEU A 95 7.85 5.23 1.54
C LEU A 95 8.04 4.81 3.00
N LEU A 96 7.28 3.80 3.47
CA LEU A 96 7.49 3.16 4.77
C LEU A 96 7.66 1.66 4.60
N VAL A 97 8.75 1.12 5.13
CA VAL A 97 9.01 -0.33 5.13
C VAL A 97 8.76 -0.89 6.53
N PRO A 98 7.96 -1.95 6.68
CA PRO A 98 7.78 -2.63 7.95
C PRO A 98 8.92 -3.61 8.23
N GLU A 99 9.37 -3.65 9.48
CA GLU A 99 10.25 -4.67 10.02
C GLU A 99 9.52 -5.41 11.15
N HIS A 100 9.35 -6.73 10.99
CA HIS A 100 8.66 -7.57 11.95
C HIS A 100 9.66 -8.21 12.91
N SER A 101 9.46 -8.00 14.21
CA SER A 101 10.31 -8.57 15.26
C SER A 101 9.51 -9.10 16.44
N THR A 102 10.17 -9.88 17.31
CA THR A 102 9.57 -10.39 18.55
C THR A 102 9.72 -9.36 19.67
N PHE A 103 8.63 -9.11 20.39
CA PHE A 103 8.59 -8.23 21.56
C PHE A 103 8.52 -9.06 22.86
N GLY A 104 9.57 -9.04 23.66
CA GLY A 104 9.63 -9.87 24.87
C GLY A 104 9.65 -11.37 24.54
N SER A 105 8.96 -12.20 25.35
CA SER A 105 8.99 -13.66 25.20
C SER A 105 8.09 -14.21 24.10
N SER A 106 7.05 -13.47 23.70
CA SER A 106 6.05 -13.95 22.73
C SER A 106 5.26 -12.85 22.03
N GLY A 107 5.51 -11.58 22.34
CA GLY A 107 4.80 -10.47 21.72
C GLY A 107 5.30 -10.21 20.31
N ARG A 108 4.52 -9.46 19.53
CA ARG A 108 4.86 -9.04 18.17
C ARG A 108 5.10 -7.54 18.12
N ARG A 109 6.17 -7.14 17.45
CA ARG A 109 6.52 -5.75 17.18
C ARG A 109 6.65 -5.51 15.68
N VAL A 110 6.22 -4.32 15.25
CA VAL A 110 6.41 -3.82 13.90
C VAL A 110 7.03 -2.43 13.95
N ASP A 111 8.22 -2.29 13.39
CA ASP A 111 8.92 -1.03 13.26
C ASP A 111 8.80 -0.52 11.81
N TRP A 112 8.31 0.71 11.64
CA TRP A 112 8.16 1.32 10.32
C TRP A 112 9.30 2.30 10.07
N THR A 113 10.10 2.03 9.04
CA THR A 113 11.23 2.88 8.65
C THR A 113 10.87 3.76 7.46
N PRO A 114 10.97 5.10 7.58
CA PRO A 114 10.70 6.02 6.48
C PRO A 114 11.86 6.07 5.49
N PHE A 115 11.52 6.15 4.21
CA PHE A 115 12.43 6.39 3.09
C PHE A 115 11.81 7.37 2.11
N ASP A 116 12.67 8.07 1.37
CA ASP A 116 12.26 8.91 0.26
C ASP A 116 12.14 8.09 -1.04
N ALA A 117 11.13 8.43 -1.82
CA ALA A 117 10.88 7.90 -3.15
C ALA A 117 10.48 9.03 -4.11
N ASP A 118 10.55 8.78 -5.40
CA ASP A 118 10.02 9.70 -6.40
C ASP A 118 8.48 9.73 -6.29
N PRO A 119 7.84 10.91 -6.40
CA PRO A 119 6.40 11.02 -6.54
C PRO A 119 5.87 10.09 -7.62
N VAL A 120 4.75 9.42 -7.34
CA VAL A 120 4.13 8.54 -8.32
C VAL A 120 3.46 9.43 -9.37
N PRO A 121 3.79 9.28 -10.67
CA PRO A 121 3.18 10.11 -11.69
C PRO A 121 1.66 10.03 -11.62
N VAL A 122 0.98 11.18 -11.68
CA VAL A 122 -0.48 11.30 -11.50
C VAL A 122 -1.26 10.33 -12.40
N HIS A 123 -0.79 10.12 -13.64
CA HIS A 123 -1.39 9.16 -14.59
C HIS A 123 -1.33 7.69 -14.14
N ARG A 124 -0.44 7.32 -13.22
CA ARG A 124 -0.33 5.98 -12.63
C ARG A 124 -1.24 5.81 -11.41
N VAL A 125 -1.56 6.91 -10.71
CA VAL A 125 -2.52 6.95 -9.59
C VAL A 125 -3.96 7.01 -10.13
N GLU A 126 -4.16 7.78 -11.20
CA GLU A 126 -5.41 7.92 -11.95
C GLU A 126 -5.70 6.72 -12.88
N MET A 127 -4.88 5.67 -12.90
CA MET A 127 -5.10 4.49 -13.76
C MET A 127 -6.25 3.58 -13.28
N LEU A 128 -7.13 4.12 -12.43
CA LEU A 128 -8.53 3.72 -12.25
C LEU A 128 -9.48 4.86 -12.65
N SER A 129 -9.18 5.60 -13.72
CA SER A 129 -10.19 6.48 -14.31
C SER A 129 -11.34 5.58 -14.76
N LEU A 130 -12.56 5.90 -14.32
CA LEU A 130 -13.76 5.09 -14.58
C LEU A 130 -13.87 4.71 -16.06
N SER A 131 -13.53 5.66 -16.94
CA SER A 131 -13.55 5.49 -18.40
C SER A 131 -12.52 4.46 -18.91
N HIS A 132 -11.36 4.33 -18.27
CA HIS A 132 -10.40 3.27 -18.58
C HIS A 132 -10.89 1.90 -18.10
N LEU A 133 -11.51 1.86 -16.91
CA LEU A 133 -12.04 0.64 -16.32
C LEU A 133 -13.26 0.10 -17.13
N GLU A 134 -14.15 0.99 -17.54
CA GLU A 134 -15.27 0.70 -18.44
C GLU A 134 -14.77 0.19 -19.79
N ARG A 135 -13.75 0.83 -20.37
CA ARG A 135 -13.17 0.40 -21.64
C ARG A 135 -12.53 -0.98 -21.52
N SER A 136 -11.75 -1.23 -20.48
CA SER A 136 -11.14 -2.55 -20.23
C SER A 136 -12.21 -3.63 -20.00
N LEU A 137 -13.29 -3.33 -19.28
CA LEU A 137 -14.41 -4.24 -19.09
C LEU A 137 -15.13 -4.55 -20.40
N GLN A 138 -15.39 -3.52 -21.23
CA GLN A 138 -16.00 -3.71 -22.55
C GLN A 138 -15.11 -4.55 -23.48
N THR A 139 -13.79 -4.35 -23.45
CA THR A 139 -12.84 -5.17 -24.21
C THR A 139 -12.92 -6.63 -23.77
N LEU A 140 -12.85 -6.91 -22.47
CA LEU A 140 -12.93 -8.27 -21.93
C LEU A 140 -14.26 -8.96 -22.25
N LEU A 141 -15.38 -8.24 -22.17
CA LEU A 141 -16.69 -8.79 -22.54
C LEU A 141 -16.77 -9.12 -24.03
N THR A 142 -16.22 -8.26 -24.88
CA THR A 142 -16.21 -8.48 -26.33
C THR A 142 -15.36 -9.69 -26.71
N GLU A 143 -14.19 -9.84 -26.09
CA GLU A 143 -13.32 -11.00 -26.26
C GLU A 143 -14.00 -12.29 -25.76
N ALA A 144 -14.60 -12.27 -24.58
CA ALA A 144 -15.31 -13.43 -24.03
C ALA A 144 -16.53 -13.82 -24.87
N MET A 145 -17.26 -12.86 -25.46
CA MET A 145 -18.36 -13.14 -26.39
C MET A 145 -17.85 -13.75 -27.69
N ALA A 146 -16.75 -13.23 -28.26
CA ALA A 146 -16.15 -13.78 -29.46
C ALA A 146 -15.62 -15.21 -29.25
N ASP A 147 -15.03 -15.48 -28.08
CA ASP A 147 -14.60 -16.83 -27.70
C ASP A 147 -15.79 -17.78 -27.54
N LEU A 148 -16.91 -17.30 -26.98
CA LEU A 148 -18.14 -18.08 -26.84
C LEU A 148 -18.78 -18.40 -28.20
N GLU A 149 -18.84 -17.43 -29.11
CA GLU A 149 -19.30 -17.63 -30.49
C GLU A 149 -18.40 -18.62 -31.24
N ALA A 150 -17.07 -18.50 -31.07
CA ALA A 150 -16.11 -19.42 -31.68
C ALA A 150 -16.21 -20.86 -31.12
N ALA A 151 -16.60 -21.01 -29.85
CA ALA A 151 -16.83 -22.29 -29.19
C ALA A 151 -18.19 -22.94 -29.54
N GLY A 152 -19.01 -22.29 -30.38
CA GLY A 152 -20.26 -22.84 -30.90
C GLY A 152 -21.50 -22.48 -30.08
N GLY A 153 -21.53 -21.28 -29.51
CA GLY A 153 -22.76 -20.63 -29.01
C GLY A 153 -23.69 -20.16 -30.12
#